data_AF-A0A0M2V5U5-F1
#
_entry.id   AF-A0A0M2V5U5-F1
#
_cell.length_a   1.000
_cell.length_b   1.000
_cell.length_c   1.000
_cell.angle_alpha   90.00
_cell.angle_beta   90.00
_cell.angle_gamma   90.00
#
_symmetry.space_group_name_H-M   'P 1'
#
loop_
_entity.id
_entity.type
_entity.pdbx_description
1 polymer ?
#
loop_
_entity_poly.entity_id
_entity_poly.type
_entity_poly.pdbx_seq_one_letter_code
_entity_poly.pdbx_strand_id
1 'polypeptide(L)'
;MLSNIIAVLAVVVALLSAVYARQSRLVAEKSNEIAMQQNLRPSRLRAFELMKEHAKFCMNYRTGQVVGIFKGTNALLDQCDDFRWEIERLGPMEMPDIEELIPQFRGKGVQLQRALDRLNAKHIDATSEEYESAEDSVHAIVDWFSSEEKALNTKFEIFLKNA
;
A
#
# COMPACT_ATOMS: atom_id res chain seq x y z
N MET A 1 -53.51 -27.39 37.42
CA MET A 1 -52.65 -28.09 36.43
C MET A 1 -52.25 -27.20 35.27
N LEU A 2 -53.19 -26.51 34.61
CA LEU A 2 -52.91 -25.66 33.44
C LEU A 2 -51.82 -24.59 33.68
N SER A 3 -51.85 -23.91 34.83
CA SER A 3 -50.84 -22.90 35.22
C SER A 3 -49.40 -23.44 35.30
N ASN A 4 -49.22 -24.69 35.75
CA ASN A 4 -47.89 -25.28 35.87
C ASN A 4 -47.33 -25.67 34.49
N ILE A 5 -48.19 -26.10 33.56
CA ILE A 5 -47.81 -26.43 32.18
C ILE A 5 -47.35 -25.16 31.45
N ILE A 6 -48.08 -24.05 31.62
CA ILE A 6 -47.72 -22.75 31.05
C ILE A 6 -46.38 -22.25 31.60
N ALA A 7 -46.13 -22.40 32.91
CA ALA A 7 -44.87 -22.01 33.53
C ALA A 7 -43.68 -22.81 32.99
N VAL A 8 -43.83 -24.14 32.83
CA VAL A 8 -42.77 -24.99 32.25
C VAL A 8 -42.49 -24.62 30.80
N LEU A 9 -43.53 -24.36 30.00
CA LEU A 9 -43.39 -23.88 28.61
C LEU A 9 -42.65 -22.54 28.53
N ALA A 10 -42.98 -21.59 29.39
CA ALA A 10 -42.31 -20.29 29.44
C ALA A 10 -40.81 -20.42 29.77
N VAL A 11 -40.45 -21.32 30.69
CA VAL A 11 -39.03 -21.59 31.02
C VAL A 11 -38.29 -22.19 29.83
N VAL A 12 -38.90 -23.14 29.11
CA VAL A 12 -38.29 -23.74 27.92
C VAL A 12 -38.08 -22.71 26.81
N VAL A 13 -39.07 -21.86 26.55
CA VAL A 13 -38.95 -20.76 25.57
C VAL A 13 -37.84 -19.79 25.99
N ALA A 14 -37.79 -19.40 27.26
CA ALA A 14 -36.74 -18.50 27.78
C ALA A 14 -35.33 -19.11 27.63
N LEU A 15 -35.17 -20.40 27.90
CA LEU A 15 -33.89 -21.09 27.71
C LEU A 15 -33.48 -21.16 26.24
N LEU A 16 -34.42 -21.45 25.33
CA LEU A 16 -34.17 -21.44 23.89
C LEU A 16 -33.78 -20.04 23.39
N SER A 17 -34.48 -19.00 23.84
CA SER A 17 -34.14 -17.61 23.51
C SER A 17 -32.76 -17.22 24.03
N ALA A 18 -32.38 -17.65 25.24
CA ALA A 18 -31.06 -17.37 25.80
C ALA A 18 -29.92 -18.07 25.02
N VAL A 19 -30.14 -19.32 24.58
CA VAL A 19 -29.18 -20.04 23.72
C VAL A 19 -29.05 -19.36 22.36
N TYR A 20 -30.17 -18.99 21.73
CA TYR A 20 -30.17 -18.32 20.44
C TYR A 20 -29.50 -16.94 20.51
N ALA A 21 -29.74 -16.17 21.58
CA ALA A 21 -29.10 -14.87 21.81
C ALA A 21 -27.58 -14.98 21.99
N ARG A 22 -27.07 -16.06 22.60
CA ARG A 22 -25.62 -16.31 22.70
C ARG A 22 -25.01 -16.64 21.34
N GLN A 23 -25.69 -17.47 20.55
CA GLN A 23 -25.22 -17.83 19.21
C GLN A 23 -25.25 -16.63 18.27
N SER A 24 -26.31 -15.83 18.29
CA SER A 24 -26.42 -14.63 17.45
C SER A 24 -25.33 -13.61 17.79
N ARG A 25 -24.98 -13.44 19.06
CA ARG A 25 -23.87 -12.59 19.48
C ARG A 25 -22.52 -13.06 18.90
N LEU A 26 -22.21 -14.35 19.00
CA LEU A 26 -20.97 -14.91 18.45
C LEU A 26 -20.91 -14.79 16.92
N VAL A 27 -22.04 -14.99 16.24
CA VAL A 27 -22.14 -14.82 14.78
C VAL A 27 -21.99 -13.35 14.41
N ALA A 28 -22.57 -12.42 15.18
CA ALA A 28 -22.43 -10.98 14.96
C ALA A 28 -20.99 -10.51 15.18
N GLU A 29 -20.31 -10.98 16.24
CA GLU A 29 -18.90 -10.67 16.49
C GLU A 29 -18.01 -11.12 15.32
N LYS A 30 -18.17 -12.38 14.86
CA LYS A 30 -17.45 -12.91 13.69
C LYS A 30 -17.80 -12.17 12.40
N SER A 31 -19.08 -11.86 12.18
CA SER A 31 -19.53 -11.13 11.01
C SER A 31 -18.98 -9.70 10.99
N ASN A 32 -18.80 -9.07 12.14
CA ASN A 32 -18.24 -7.74 12.24
C ASN A 32 -16.73 -7.75 11.95
N GLU A 33 -16.01 -8.76 12.44
CA GLU A 33 -14.59 -8.95 12.14
C GLU A 33 -14.36 -9.18 10.63
N ILE A 34 -15.17 -10.05 10.01
CA ILE A 34 -15.13 -10.27 8.55
C ILE A 34 -15.50 -8.99 7.78
N ALA A 35 -16.53 -8.27 8.22
CA ALA A 35 -16.93 -7.01 7.58
C ALA A 35 -15.83 -5.95 7.68
N MET A 36 -15.14 -5.85 8.82
CA MET A 36 -13.98 -4.96 8.99
C MET A 36 -12.85 -5.33 8.04
N GLN A 37 -12.49 -6.63 7.93
CA GLN A 37 -11.46 -7.09 7.02
C GLN A 37 -11.82 -6.86 5.55
N GLN A 38 -13.07 -7.12 5.16
CA GLN A 38 -13.56 -6.89 3.80
C GLN A 38 -13.62 -5.41 3.43
N ASN A 39 -13.91 -4.53 4.40
CA ASN A 39 -13.90 -3.08 4.18
C ASN A 39 -12.49 -2.53 3.89
N LEU A 40 -11.43 -3.19 4.34
CA LEU A 40 -10.05 -2.76 4.08
C LEU A 40 -9.53 -3.21 2.71
N ARG A 41 -10.15 -4.21 2.09
CA ARG A 41 -9.69 -4.79 0.82
C ARG A 41 -9.57 -3.75 -0.31
N PRO A 42 -10.53 -2.84 -0.54
CA PRO A 42 -10.40 -1.79 -1.55
C PRO A 42 -9.20 -0.87 -1.29
N SER A 43 -8.98 -0.46 -0.04
CA SER A 43 -7.84 0.39 0.33
C SER A 43 -6.51 -0.33 0.11
N ARG A 44 -6.41 -1.60 0.51
CA ARG A 44 -5.22 -2.44 0.30
C ARG A 44 -4.91 -2.63 -1.18
N LEU A 45 -5.93 -2.89 -2.00
CA LEU A 45 -5.78 -3.00 -3.44
C LEU A 45 -5.32 -1.66 -4.04
N ARG A 46 -5.90 -0.55 -3.61
CA ARG A 46 -5.51 0.78 -4.10
C ARG A 46 -4.08 1.13 -3.73
N ALA A 47 -3.63 0.80 -2.52
CA ALA A 47 -2.24 0.99 -2.13
C ALA A 47 -1.27 0.15 -2.99
N PHE A 48 -1.62 -1.10 -3.28
CA PHE A 48 -0.84 -1.94 -4.19
C PHE A 48 -0.69 -1.29 -5.57
N GLU A 49 -1.79 -0.81 -6.15
CA GLU A 49 -1.79 -0.11 -7.44
C GLU A 49 -0.90 1.13 -7.41
N LEU A 50 -1.09 1.99 -6.39
CA LEU A 50 -0.32 3.22 -6.23
C LEU A 50 1.19 2.96 -6.09
N MET A 51 1.59 1.97 -5.29
CA MET A 51 3.00 1.60 -5.14
C MET A 51 3.59 1.08 -6.46
N LYS A 52 2.82 0.27 -7.19
CA LYS A 52 3.23 -0.27 -8.50
C LYS A 52 3.35 0.81 -9.57
N GLU A 53 2.39 1.73 -9.62
CA GLU A 53 2.41 2.91 -10.50
C GLU A 53 3.61 3.81 -10.19
N HIS A 54 3.84 4.11 -8.91
CA HIS A 54 4.99 4.90 -8.45
C HIS A 54 6.32 4.26 -8.86
N ALA A 55 6.51 2.97 -8.57
CA ALA A 55 7.74 2.27 -8.95
C ALA A 55 7.97 2.28 -10.48
N LYS A 56 6.93 2.02 -11.27
CA LYS A 56 7.01 2.07 -12.74
C LYS A 56 7.34 3.46 -13.25
N PHE A 57 6.77 4.50 -12.65
CA PHE A 57 7.08 5.86 -13.00
C PHE A 57 8.55 6.17 -12.73
N CYS A 58 9.07 5.85 -11.54
CA CYS A 58 10.47 6.06 -11.19
C CYS A 58 11.44 5.28 -12.10
N MET A 59 11.15 4.01 -12.41
CA MET A 59 11.98 3.20 -13.31
C MET A 59 12.08 3.79 -14.72
N ASN A 60 10.98 4.37 -15.23
CA ASN A 60 10.92 4.87 -16.60
C ASN A 60 11.24 6.37 -16.72
N TYR A 61 11.44 7.07 -15.61
CA TYR A 61 11.55 8.53 -15.60
C TYR A 61 12.72 9.03 -16.44
N ARG A 62 13.93 8.47 -16.25
CA ARG A 62 15.12 8.88 -17.01
C ARG A 62 14.92 8.67 -18.51
N THR A 63 14.37 7.54 -18.92
CA THR A 63 14.01 7.27 -20.31
C THR A 63 13.05 8.32 -20.84
N GLY A 64 11.97 8.60 -20.10
CA GLY A 64 11.00 9.64 -20.43
C GLY A 64 11.62 11.04 -20.54
N GLN A 65 12.58 11.35 -19.69
CA GLN A 65 13.32 12.62 -19.74
C GLN A 65 14.19 12.71 -21.00
N VAL A 66 14.92 11.64 -21.35
CA VAL A 66 15.77 11.57 -22.56
C VAL A 66 14.97 11.74 -23.84
N VAL A 67 13.78 11.14 -23.92
CA VAL A 67 12.90 11.28 -25.10
C VAL A 67 12.05 12.56 -25.08
N GLY A 68 12.19 13.41 -24.06
CA GLY A 68 11.52 14.71 -23.98
C GLY A 68 10.07 14.68 -23.48
N ILE A 69 9.60 13.57 -22.88
CA ILE A 69 8.29 13.49 -22.22
C ILE A 69 8.27 14.38 -20.97
N PHE A 70 9.37 14.39 -20.21
CA PHE A 70 9.51 15.19 -18.98
C PHE A 70 10.54 16.31 -19.18
N LYS A 71 10.18 17.53 -18.77
CA LYS A 71 11.08 18.69 -18.79
C LYS A 71 11.69 18.87 -17.40
N GLY A 72 12.86 18.28 -17.19
CA GLY A 72 13.59 18.35 -15.91
C GLY A 72 13.10 17.31 -14.89
N THR A 73 13.25 17.60 -13.61
CA THR A 73 13.03 16.64 -12.51
C THR A 73 11.88 16.98 -11.57
N ASN A 74 11.25 18.16 -11.73
CA ASN A 74 10.12 18.59 -10.89
C ASN A 74 8.93 17.62 -10.96
N ALA A 75 8.66 17.04 -12.13
CA ALA A 75 7.60 16.05 -12.28
C ALA A 75 7.83 14.80 -11.42
N LEU A 76 9.09 14.48 -11.06
CA LEU A 76 9.40 13.40 -10.12
C LEU A 76 9.01 13.77 -8.67
N LEU A 77 9.23 15.02 -8.27
CA LEU A 77 8.81 15.52 -6.95
C LEU A 77 7.30 15.60 -6.83
N ASP A 78 6.63 16.15 -7.85
CA ASP A 78 5.17 16.25 -7.90
C ASP A 78 4.55 14.87 -7.75
N GLN A 79 5.06 13.89 -8.50
CA GLN A 79 4.59 12.52 -8.37
C GLN A 79 4.84 11.96 -6.95
N CYS A 80 6.03 12.17 -6.36
CA CYS A 80 6.32 11.68 -5.01
C CYS A 80 5.34 12.24 -3.96
N ASP A 81 4.92 13.48 -4.11
CA ASP A 81 3.96 14.12 -3.21
C ASP A 81 2.52 13.66 -3.50
N ASP A 82 2.14 13.46 -4.76
CA ASP A 82 0.86 12.85 -5.15
C ASP A 82 0.75 11.42 -4.58
N PHE A 83 1.81 10.61 -4.70
CA PHE A 83 1.87 9.26 -4.15
C PHE A 83 1.66 9.28 -2.63
N ARG A 84 2.34 10.18 -1.90
CA ARG A 84 2.15 10.35 -0.46
C ARG A 84 0.68 10.69 -0.14
N TRP A 85 0.15 11.71 -0.81
CA TRP A 85 -1.20 12.21 -0.53
C TRP A 85 -2.27 11.14 -0.81
N GLU A 86 -2.14 10.42 -1.93
CA GLU A 86 -3.05 9.34 -2.30
C GLU A 86 -3.01 8.19 -1.27
N ILE A 87 -1.83 7.82 -0.78
CA ILE A 87 -1.69 6.80 0.27
C ILE A 87 -2.26 7.27 1.61
N GLU A 88 -1.98 8.51 2.03
CA GLU A 88 -2.50 9.08 3.28
C GLU A 88 -4.05 9.11 3.28
N ARG A 89 -4.66 9.37 2.11
CA ARG A 89 -6.12 9.38 1.95
C ARG A 89 -6.76 7.99 2.18
N LEU A 90 -6.02 6.90 1.99
CA LEU A 90 -6.53 5.54 2.22
C LEU A 90 -6.71 5.24 3.72
N GLY A 91 -6.01 5.97 4.59
CA GLY A 91 -5.98 5.72 6.02
C GLY A 91 -5.20 4.44 6.40
N PRO A 92 -5.31 3.99 7.66
CA PRO A 92 -4.65 2.77 8.13
C PRO A 92 -5.19 1.53 7.40
N MET A 93 -4.29 0.66 6.94
CA MET A 93 -4.65 -0.53 6.17
C MET A 93 -4.42 -1.84 6.93
N GLU A 94 -3.86 -1.74 8.14
CA GLU A 94 -3.45 -2.86 8.99
C GLU A 94 -2.43 -3.78 8.27
N MET A 95 -1.50 -3.16 7.53
CA MET A 95 -0.42 -3.84 6.82
C MET A 95 0.93 -3.24 7.24
N PRO A 96 1.41 -3.53 8.47
CA PRO A 96 2.57 -2.84 9.03
C PRO A 96 3.82 -2.91 8.13
N ASP A 97 4.12 -4.08 7.58
CA ASP A 97 5.26 -4.27 6.68
C ASP A 97 5.17 -3.43 5.39
N ILE A 98 3.95 -3.16 4.92
CA ILE A 98 3.69 -2.32 3.74
C ILE A 98 3.71 -0.84 4.10
N GLU A 99 3.12 -0.49 5.24
CA GLU A 99 3.11 0.87 5.78
C GLU A 99 4.53 1.39 6.06
N GLU A 100 5.45 0.51 6.46
CA GLU A 100 6.89 0.81 6.57
C GLU A 100 7.60 0.96 5.22
N LEU A 101 7.09 0.34 4.16
CA LEU A 101 7.67 0.37 2.82
C LEU A 101 7.29 1.64 2.03
N ILE A 102 6.10 2.19 2.28
CA ILE A 102 5.60 3.44 1.68
C ILE A 102 6.60 4.61 1.81
N PRO A 103 7.12 4.96 3.00
CA PRO A 103 8.08 6.05 3.13
C PRO A 103 9.40 5.76 2.41
N GLN A 104 9.78 4.48 2.27
CA GLN A 104 10.98 4.09 1.51
C GLN A 104 10.80 4.31 0.02
N PHE A 105 9.63 3.98 -0.55
CA PHE A 105 9.28 4.26 -1.95
C PHE A 105 9.43 5.77 -2.24
N ARG A 106 8.79 6.60 -1.42
CA ARG A 106 8.90 8.06 -1.53
C ARG A 106 10.35 8.54 -1.38
N GLY A 107 11.06 8.03 -0.37
CA GLY A 107 12.45 8.40 -0.10
C GLY A 107 13.37 8.07 -1.27
N LYS A 108 13.19 6.91 -1.91
CA LYS A 108 13.93 6.48 -3.10
C LYS A 108 13.57 7.32 -4.33
N GLY A 109 12.31 7.72 -4.48
CA GLY A 109 11.89 8.68 -5.50
C GLY A 109 12.60 10.02 -5.36
N VAL A 110 12.68 10.58 -4.15
CA VAL A 110 13.43 11.83 -3.88
C VAL A 110 14.94 11.64 -4.10
N GLN A 111 15.51 10.49 -3.75
CA GLN A 111 16.92 10.19 -4.04
C GLN A 111 17.19 10.14 -5.54
N LEU A 112 16.28 9.56 -6.32
CA LEU A 112 16.35 9.53 -7.78
C LEU A 112 16.32 10.95 -8.36
N GLN A 113 15.44 11.81 -7.85
CA GLN A 113 15.37 13.21 -8.27
C GLN A 113 16.73 13.91 -8.09
N ARG A 114 17.32 13.78 -6.90
CA ARG A 114 18.60 14.42 -6.58
C ARG A 114 19.77 13.86 -7.40
N ALA A 115 19.74 12.56 -7.69
CA ALA A 115 20.76 11.94 -8.55
C ALA A 115 20.66 12.46 -10.00
N LEU A 116 19.44 12.59 -10.53
CA LEU A 116 19.19 13.18 -11.84
C LEU A 116 19.55 14.67 -11.89
N ASP A 117 19.28 15.44 -10.84
CA ASP A 117 19.69 16.84 -10.76
C ASP A 117 21.20 16.99 -10.81
N ARG A 118 21.95 16.13 -10.09
CA ARG A 118 23.41 16.11 -10.15
C ARG A 118 23.89 15.83 -11.57
N LEU A 119 23.36 14.79 -12.22
CA LEU A 119 23.71 14.48 -13.62
C LEU A 119 23.43 15.62 -14.61
N ASN A 120 22.40 16.43 -14.35
CA ASN A 120 22.04 17.58 -15.18
C ASN A 120 22.77 18.88 -14.80
N ALA A 121 23.61 18.86 -13.76
CA ALA A 121 24.38 20.04 -13.35
C ALA A 121 25.42 20.38 -14.43
N LYS A 122 25.47 21.66 -14.82
CA LYS A 122 26.29 22.20 -15.93
C LYS A 122 27.82 22.01 -15.82
N HIS A 123 28.31 21.39 -14.76
CA HIS A 123 29.73 21.25 -14.46
C HIS A 123 30.21 19.81 -14.32
N ILE A 124 29.33 18.82 -14.50
CA ILE A 124 29.74 17.42 -14.47
C ILE A 124 30.07 16.99 -15.90
N ASP A 125 31.37 16.83 -16.18
CA ASP A 125 31.82 16.23 -17.43
C ASP A 125 31.45 14.75 -17.45
N ALA A 126 30.95 14.26 -18.60
CA ALA A 126 30.50 12.88 -18.75
C ALA A 126 31.63 11.83 -18.56
N THR A 127 32.88 12.26 -18.56
CA THR A 127 34.06 11.42 -18.32
C THR A 127 34.62 11.58 -16.90
N SER A 128 33.96 12.35 -16.04
CA SER A 128 34.37 12.54 -14.65
C SER A 128 33.90 11.39 -13.77
N GLU A 129 34.68 11.06 -12.74
CA GLU A 129 34.31 10.08 -11.71
C GLU A 129 33.00 10.47 -10.99
N GLU A 130 32.71 11.78 -10.90
CA GLU A 130 31.47 12.30 -10.33
C GLU A 130 30.24 11.95 -11.18
N TYR A 131 30.38 11.94 -12.52
CA TYR A 131 29.33 11.52 -13.43
C TYR A 131 29.03 10.02 -13.28
N GLU A 132 30.08 9.19 -13.32
CA GLU A 132 29.98 7.74 -13.19
C GLU A 132 29.31 7.35 -11.88
N SER A 133 29.72 7.95 -10.76
CA SER A 133 29.10 7.73 -9.45
C SER A 133 27.62 8.14 -9.40
N ALA A 134 27.25 9.23 -10.07
CA ALA A 134 25.87 9.69 -10.13
C ALA A 134 25.00 8.79 -11.03
N GLU A 135 25.55 8.28 -12.13
CA GLU A 135 24.90 7.32 -13.02
C GLU A 135 24.68 5.97 -12.33
N ASP A 136 25.70 5.45 -11.65
CA ASP A 136 25.60 4.24 -10.82
C ASP A 136 24.53 4.38 -9.73
N SER A 137 24.45 5.56 -9.10
CA SER A 137 23.41 5.87 -8.12
C SER A 137 22.01 5.80 -8.73
N VAL A 138 21.82 6.33 -9.94
CA VAL A 138 20.53 6.22 -10.66
C VAL A 138 20.20 4.77 -10.95
N HIS A 139 21.15 4.00 -11.48
CA HIS A 139 20.95 2.58 -11.79
C HIS A 139 20.59 1.78 -10.54
N ALA A 140 21.31 1.96 -9.43
CA ALA A 140 21.03 1.28 -8.17
C ALA A 140 19.62 1.59 -7.64
N ILE A 141 19.14 2.83 -7.80
CA ILE A 141 17.77 3.20 -7.38
C ILE A 141 16.71 2.60 -8.30
N VAL A 142 16.95 2.59 -9.62
CA VAL A 142 16.05 1.97 -10.60
C VAL A 142 15.96 0.45 -10.38
N ASP A 143 17.09 -0.20 -10.12
CA ASP A 143 17.15 -1.64 -9.82
C ASP A 143 16.41 -1.96 -8.52
N TRP A 144 16.54 -1.11 -7.50
CA TRP A 144 15.76 -1.23 -6.26
C TRP A 144 14.26 -1.16 -6.54
N PHE A 145 13.78 -0.17 -7.32
CA PHE A 145 12.36 -0.09 -7.70
C PHE A 145 11.91 -1.30 -8.52
N SER A 146 12.76 -1.84 -9.40
CA SER A 146 12.46 -3.06 -10.17
C SER A 146 12.34 -4.28 -9.29
N SER A 147 13.21 -4.42 -8.30
CA SER A 147 13.18 -5.51 -7.33
C SER A 147 11.92 -5.43 -6.46
N GLU A 148 11.64 -4.25 -5.90
CA GLU A 148 10.46 -4.05 -5.05
C GLU A 148 9.15 -4.19 -5.84
N GLU A 149 9.05 -3.67 -7.06
CA GLU A 149 7.84 -3.83 -7.90
C GLU A 149 7.47 -5.29 -8.12
N LYS A 150 8.47 -6.15 -8.36
CA LYS A 150 8.28 -7.60 -8.48
C LYS A 150 7.84 -8.23 -7.16
N ALA A 151 8.44 -7.79 -6.05
CA ALA A 151 8.15 -8.29 -4.71
C ALA A 151 6.78 -7.86 -4.18
N LEU A 152 6.21 -6.74 -4.66
CA LEU A 152 4.90 -6.24 -4.22
C LEU A 152 3.79 -7.29 -4.34
N ASN A 153 3.79 -8.10 -5.42
CA ASN A 153 2.79 -9.15 -5.59
C ASN A 153 2.79 -10.13 -4.40
N THR A 154 3.98 -10.60 -4.01
CA THR A 154 4.14 -11.53 -2.89
C THR A 154 3.84 -10.87 -1.55
N LYS A 155 4.28 -9.62 -1.35
CA LYS A 155 4.04 -8.87 -0.10
C LYS A 155 2.55 -8.59 0.12
N PHE A 156 1.78 -8.31 -0.93
CA PHE A 156 0.34 -8.05 -0.84
C PHE A 156 -0.53 -9.31 -0.90
N GLU A 157 0.00 -10.45 -1.36
CA GLU A 157 -0.74 -11.69 -1.56
C GLU A 157 -1.50 -12.13 -0.30
N ILE A 158 -0.85 -12.06 0.87
CA ILE A 158 -1.43 -12.45 2.16
C ILE A 158 -2.63 -11.56 2.51
N PHE A 159 -2.55 -10.27 2.21
CA PHE A 159 -3.57 -9.28 2.57
C PHE A 159 -4.72 -9.20 1.56
N LEU A 160 -4.48 -9.62 0.31
CA LEU A 160 -5.47 -9.62 -0.76
C LEU A 160 -6.18 -10.96 -0.93
N LYS A 161 -5.58 -12.08 -0.51
CA LYS A 161 -6.21 -13.42 -0.55
C LYS A 161 -7.10 -13.70 0.65
N ASN A 162 -6.80 -13.14 1.83
CA ASN A 162 -7.46 -13.46 3.09
C ASN A 162 -8.57 -12.46 3.50
N ALA A 163 -9.09 -11.67 2.55
CA ALA A 163 -10.19 -10.71 2.79
C ALA A 163 -11.45 -11.07 1.99
#